data_AF-L8JG82-F1
#
_entry.id   AF-L8JG82-F1
#
_cell.length_a   1.000
_cell.length_b   1.000
_cell.length_c   1.000
_cell.angle_alpha   90.00
_cell.angle_beta   90.00
_cell.angle_gamma   90.00
#
_symmetry.space_group_name_H-M   'P 1'
#
loop_
_entity.id
_entity.type
_entity.pdbx_description
1 polymer ?
#
loop_
_entity_poly.entity_id
_entity_poly.type
_entity_poly.pdbx_seq_one_letter_code
_entity_poly.pdbx_strand_id
1 'polypeptide(L)' 'MNFDTINQGLGKVMEAKDAELTRFSTEMDPRRPEDLLQFQKLVSEWSMVMGLQSATIKSVRDALQGIIQKM' A
#
# COMPACT_ATOMS: atom_id res chain seq x y z
N MET A 1 -4.99 -9.54 18.50
CA MET A 1 -5.42 -10.50 17.46
C MET A 1 -6.10 -9.87 16.24
N ASN A 2 -6.55 -8.60 16.24
CA ASN A 2 -7.10 -7.98 15.01
C ASN A 2 -6.10 -7.16 14.18
N PHE A 3 -5.10 -6.53 14.81
CA PHE A 3 -4.16 -5.66 14.10
C PHE A 3 -3.17 -6.43 13.20
N ASP A 4 -2.61 -7.53 13.69
CA ASP A 4 -1.74 -8.40 12.88
C ASP A 4 -2.44 -8.88 11.60
N THR A 5 -3.72 -9.23 11.68
CA THR A 5 -4.49 -9.70 10.51
C THR A 5 -4.74 -8.58 9.51
N ILE A 6 -5.05 -7.36 9.98
CA ILE A 6 -5.23 -6.18 9.12
C ILE A 6 -3.89 -5.79 8.49
N ASN A 7 -2.80 -5.80 9.25
CA ASN A 7 -1.48 -5.45 8.79
C ASN A 7 -0.92 -6.51 7.82
N GLN A 8 -1.16 -7.79 8.07
CA GLN A 8 -0.84 -8.89 7.15
C GLN A 8 -1.69 -8.84 5.87
N GLY A 9 -2.98 -8.49 5.98
CA GLY A 9 -3.86 -8.32 4.82
C GLY A 9 -3.41 -7.16 3.93
N LEU A 10 -3.15 -5.99 4.53
CA LEU A 10 -2.60 -4.83 3.84
C LEU A 10 -1.20 -5.11 3.26
N GLY A 11 -0.33 -5.81 4.01
CA GLY A 11 0.99 -6.22 3.54
C GLY A 11 0.94 -7.11 2.31
N LYS A 12 0.04 -8.11 2.28
CA LYS A 12 -0.14 -8.98 1.11
C LYS A 12 -0.67 -8.24 -0.11
N VAL A 13 -1.62 -7.31 0.07
CA VAL A 13 -2.14 -6.48 -1.02
C VAL A 13 -1.04 -5.56 -1.55
N MET A 14 -0.22 -5.01 -0.67
CA MET A 14 0.91 -4.17 -1.04
C MET A 14 1.99 -4.97 -1.79
N GLU A 15 2.38 -6.16 -1.32
CA GLU A 15 3.31 -7.05 -2.04
C GLU A 15 2.77 -7.43 -3.42
N ALA A 16 1.47 -7.72 -3.53
CA ALA A 16 0.85 -8.03 -4.81
C ALA A 16 0.90 -6.84 -5.78
N LYS A 17 0.62 -5.62 -5.29
CA LYS A 17 0.70 -4.39 -6.10
C LYS A 17 2.12 -4.00 -6.45
N ASP A 18 3.09 -4.25 -5.58
CA ASP A 18 4.51 -4.02 -5.82
C ASP A 18 5.07 -4.99 -6.86
N ALA A 19 4.67 -6.27 -6.80
CA ALA A 19 4.99 -7.26 -7.81
C ALA A 19 4.35 -6.93 -9.18
N GLU A 20 3.10 -6.46 -9.17
CA GLU A 20 2.39 -6.01 -10.38
C GLU A 20 3.08 -4.79 -11.00
N LEU A 21 3.46 -3.79 -10.19
CA LEU A 21 4.22 -2.62 -10.64
C LEU A 21 5.60 -2.98 -11.18
N THR A 22 6.33 -3.83 -10.48
CA THR A 22 7.67 -4.27 -10.88
C THR A 22 7.60 -4.99 -12.21
N ARG A 23 6.65 -5.92 -12.36
CA ARG A 23 6.41 -6.66 -13.60
C ARG A 23 5.99 -5.73 -14.73
N PHE A 24 5.02 -4.84 -14.49
CA PHE A 24 4.56 -3.90 -15.50
C PHE A 24 5.69 -2.93 -15.91
N SER A 25 6.52 -2.48 -14.98
CA SER A 25 7.71 -1.67 -15.24
C SER A 25 8.74 -2.39 -16.12
N THR A 26 8.84 -3.72 -16.01
CA THR A 26 9.73 -4.52 -16.86
C THR A 26 9.14 -4.83 -18.23
N GLU A 27 7.82 -4.92 -18.34
CA GLU A 27 7.10 -5.29 -19.57
C GLU A 27 6.61 -4.07 -20.38
N MET A 28 6.56 -2.87 -19.78
CA MET A 28 6.06 -1.62 -20.37
C MET A 28 6.93 -1.17 -21.56
N ASP A 29 6.28 -0.81 -22.68
CA ASP A 29 6.94 -0.08 -23.75
C ASP A 29 6.75 1.44 -23.52
N PRO A 30 7.81 2.19 -23.18
CA PRO A 30 7.72 3.64 -22.94
C PRO A 30 7.33 4.45 -24.19
N ARG A 31 7.22 3.81 -25.37
CA ARG A 31 6.72 4.43 -26.61
C ARG A 31 5.23 4.27 -26.80
N ARG A 32 4.54 3.50 -25.94
CA ARG A 32 3.09 3.30 -25.97
C ARG A 32 2.42 4.15 -24.90
N PRO A 33 1.60 5.15 -25.27
CA PRO A 33 0.92 6.03 -24.32
C PRO A 33 -0.03 5.28 -23.38
N GLU A 34 -0.62 4.19 -23.86
CA GLU A 34 -1.50 3.29 -23.11
C GLU A 34 -0.75 2.67 -21.92
N ASP A 35 0.47 2.19 -22.16
CA ASP A 35 1.30 1.58 -21.11
C ASP A 35 1.76 2.62 -20.09
N LEU A 36 2.09 3.84 -20.52
CA LEU A 36 2.43 4.95 -19.62
C LEU A 36 1.26 5.34 -18.71
N LEU A 37 0.04 5.39 -19.26
CA LEU A 37 -1.19 5.66 -18.51
C LEU A 37 -1.47 4.55 -17.49
N GLN A 38 -1.25 3.30 -17.89
CA GLN A 38 -1.47 2.15 -17.03
C GLN A 38 -0.41 2.07 -15.91
N PHE A 39 0.85 2.39 -16.20
CA PHE A 39 1.89 2.57 -15.19
C PHE A 39 1.52 3.67 -14.20
N GLN A 40 1.10 4.84 -14.69
CA GLN A 40 0.74 5.96 -13.82
C GLN A 40 -0.46 5.63 -12.91
N LYS A 41 -1.44 4.87 -13.42
CA LYS A 41 -2.55 4.36 -12.63
C LYS A 41 -2.05 3.39 -11.54
N LEU A 42 -1.20 2.43 -11.89
CA LEU A 42 -0.65 1.44 -10.95
C LEU A 42 0.16 2.12 -9.84
N VAL A 43 0.99 3.12 -10.16
CA VAL A 43 1.74 3.92 -9.18
C VAL A 43 0.81 4.71 -8.26
N SER A 44 -0.27 5.27 -8.81
CA SER A 44 -1.27 6.01 -8.02
C SER A 44 -2.02 5.10 -7.04
N GLU A 45 -2.44 3.91 -7.50
CA GLU A 45 -3.07 2.90 -6.64
C GLU A 45 -2.12 2.45 -5.53
N TRP A 46 -0.86 2.17 -5.86
CA TRP A 46 0.16 1.78 -4.88
C TRP A 46 0.40 2.87 -3.83
N SER A 47 0.52 4.13 -4.26
CA SER A 47 0.68 5.27 -3.36
C SER A 47 -0.50 5.45 -2.41
N MET A 48 -1.72 5.22 -2.90
CA MET A 48 -2.93 5.26 -2.09
C MET A 48 -2.95 4.15 -1.03
N VAL A 49 -2.60 2.91 -1.41
CA VAL A 49 -2.50 1.77 -0.48
C VAL A 49 -1.43 2.01 0.59
N MET A 50 -0.27 2.55 0.20
CA MET A 50 0.79 2.98 1.12
C MET A 50 0.31 4.03 2.12
N GLY A 51 -0.42 5.04 1.63
CA GLY A 51 -1.02 6.06 2.48
C GLY A 51 -2.02 5.48 3.49
N LEU A 52 -2.89 4.57 3.04
CA LEU A 52 -3.85 3.87 3.88
C LEU A 52 -3.17 2.98 4.94
N GLN A 53 -2.12 2.27 4.56
CA GLN A 53 -1.33 1.46 5.50
C GLN A 53 -0.68 2.34 6.57
N SER A 54 -0.01 3.41 6.16
CA SER A 54 0.64 4.35 7.09
C SER A 54 -0.37 4.99 8.05
N ALA A 55 -1.53 5.43 7.53
CA ALA A 55 -2.61 5.98 8.34
C ALA A 55 -3.17 4.93 9.31
N THR A 56 -3.39 3.70 8.87
CA THR A 56 -3.90 2.61 9.71
C THR A 56 -2.92 2.26 10.84
N ILE A 57 -1.63 2.12 10.52
CA ILE A 57 -0.58 1.88 11.52
C ILE A 57 -0.51 3.03 12.51
N LYS A 58 -0.60 4.28 12.03
CA LYS A 58 -0.61 5.47 12.88
C LYS A 58 -1.81 5.51 13.81
N SER A 59 -3.03 5.29 13.30
CA SER A 59 -4.24 5.26 14.10
C SER A 59 -4.21 4.16 15.17
N VAL A 60 -3.61 3.01 14.87
CA VAL A 60 -3.43 1.93 15.86
C VAL A 60 -2.37 2.30 16.89
N ARG A 61 -1.25 2.88 16.47
CA ARG A 61 -0.22 3.39 17.38
C ARG A 61 -0.82 4.43 18.33
N ASP A 62 -1.61 5.36 17.81
CA ASP A 62 -2.27 6.39 18.60
C ASP A 62 -3.31 5.79 19.56
N ALA A 63 -4.08 4.79 19.12
CA ALA A 63 -5.00 4.05 19.99
C ALA A 63 -4.26 3.30 21.13
N LEU A 64 -3.14 2.64 20.83
CA LEU A 64 -2.31 1.96 21.82
C LEU A 64 -1.66 2.96 22.79
N GLN A 65 -1.13 4.08 22.30
CA GLN A 65 -0.61 5.15 23.15
C GLN A 65 -1.71 5.76 24.04
N GLY A 66 -2.91 5.95 23.50
CA GLY A 66 -4.06 6.45 24.27
C GLY A 66 -4.50 5.49 25.38
N ILE A 67 -4.38 4.17 25.17
CA ILE A 67 -4.62 3.16 26.22
C ILE A 67 -3.51 3.25 27.28
N ILE A 68 -2.24 3.31 26.87
CA ILE A 68 -1.09 3.38 27.80
C ILE A 68 -1.11 4.69 28.61
N GLN A 69 -1.49 5.81 28.01
CA GLN A 69 -1.60 7.11 28.70
C GLN A 69 -2.79 7.20 29.66
N LYS A 70 -3.79 6.34 29.51
CA LYS A 70 -4.95 6.27 30.41
C LYS A 70 -4.76 5.30 31.58
N MET A 71 -3.68 4.51 31.59
CA MET A 71 -3.21 3.73 32.75
C MET A 71 -2.21 4.54 33.58
#